data_AF-A0A9P1KYB5-F1
#
_entry.id   AF-A0A9P1KYB5-F1
#
_cell.length_a   1.000
_cell.length_b   1.000
_cell.length_c   1.000
_cell.angle_alpha   90.00
_cell.angle_beta   90.00
_cell.angle_gamma   90.00
#
_symmetry.space_group_name_H-M   'P 1'
#
loop_
_entity.id
_entity.type
_entity.pdbx_description
1 polymer ?
#
loop_
_entity_poly.entity_id
_entity_poly.type
_entity_poly.pdbx_seq_one_letter_code
_entity_poly.pdbx_strand_id
1 'polypeptide(L)' 'MIDKILKISIFVLSLICLIISLKLFLNLAIYADEFNTSPDVVLGGEFWLYMNWLRLILSGVICVLSGISLFKDKAV' A
#
# COMPACT_ATOMS: atom_id res chain seq x y z
N MET A 1 10.67 0.57 25.88
CA MET A 1 9.42 1.36 25.72
C MET A 1 9.43 2.11 24.39
N ILE A 2 10.51 2.82 24.07
CA ILE A 2 10.72 3.51 22.78
C ILE A 2 10.62 2.55 21.58
N ASP A 3 11.22 1.35 21.63
CA ASP A 3 11.17 0.40 20.51
C ASP A 3 9.75 -0.08 20.20
N LYS A 4 8.92 -0.26 21.23
CA LYS A 4 7.53 -0.66 21.08
C LYS A 4 6.70 0.46 20.46
N ILE A 5 6.93 1.71 20.89
CA ILE A 5 6.31 2.89 20.30
C ILE A 5 6.71 3.02 18.82
N LEU A 6 8.00 2.86 18.50
CA LEU A 6 8.49 2.91 17.11
C LEU A 6 7.85 1.84 16.23
N LYS A 7 7.78 0.57 16.68
CA LYS A 7 7.09 -0.50 15.94
C LYS A 7 5.62 -0.16 15.67
N ILE A 8 4.92 0.41 16.68
CA ILE A 8 3.51 0.81 16.55
C ILE A 8 3.39 1.94 15.53
N SER A 9 4.23 2.96 15.62
CA SER A 9 4.24 4.08 14.68
C SER A 9 4.51 3.61 13.24
N ILE A 10 5.48 2.71 13.04
CA ILE A 10 5.79 2.15 11.71
C ILE A 10 4.59 1.38 11.15
N PHE A 11 3.94 0.55 11.98
CA PHE A 11 2.75 -0.18 11.56
C PHE A 11 1.61 0.75 11.17
N VAL A 12 1.25 1.70 12.04
CA VAL A 12 0.18 2.67 11.78
C VAL A 12 0.46 3.48 10.52
N LEU A 13 1.70 3.96 10.34
CA LEU A 13 2.09 4.72 9.16
C LEU A 13 2.00 3.86 7.88
N SER A 14 2.50 2.61 7.94
CA SER A 14 2.41 1.68 6.80
C SER A 14 0.96 1.32 6.45
N LEU A 15 0.09 1.17 7.45
CA LEU A 15 -1.32 0.88 7.26
C LEU A 15 -2.05 2.06 6.60
N ILE A 16 -1.79 3.29 7.08
CA ILE A 16 -2.36 4.51 6.46
C ILE A 16 -1.89 4.63 5.01
N CYS A 17 -0.60 4.42 4.73
CA CYS A 17 -0.08 4.45 3.36
C CYS A 17 -0.74 3.39 2.45
N LEU A 18 -0.99 2.19 2.98
CA LEU A 18 -1.68 1.12 2.24
C LEU A 18 -3.12 1.50 1.92
N ILE A 19 -3.86 2.03 2.91
CA ILE A 19 -5.26 2.46 2.73
C ILE A 19 -5.36 3.57 1.69
N ILE A 20 -4.49 4.60 1.77
CA ILE A 20 -4.45 5.69 0.79
C ILE A 20 -4.14 5.14 -0.60
N SER A 21 -3.18 4.21 -0.70
CA SER A 21 -2.80 3.62 -1.99
C SER A 21 -3.93 2.82 -2.62
N LEU A 22 -4.67 2.03 -1.83
CA LEU A 22 -5.86 1.30 -2.29
C LEU A 22 -6.97 2.25 -2.76
N LYS A 23 -7.24 3.32 -2.00
CA LYS A 23 -8.23 4.34 -2.38
C LYS A 23 -7.88 5.02 -3.70
N LEU A 24 -6.62 5.39 -3.90
CA LEU A 24 -6.15 5.97 -5.15
C LEU A 24 -6.26 4.98 -6.32
N PHE A 25 -5.96 3.71 -6.09
CA PHE A 25 -6.11 2.67 -7.12
C PHE A 25 -7.57 2.47 -7.53
N LEU A 26 -8.50 2.45 -6.57
CA LEU A 26 -9.94 2.38 -6.85
C LEU A 26 -10.43 3.63 -7.60
N ASN A 27 -9.98 4.82 -7.19
CA ASN A 27 -10.33 6.06 -7.91
C ASN A 27 -9.79 6.07 -9.34
N LEU A 28 -8.61 5.51 -9.59
CA LEU A 28 -8.08 5.33 -10.94
C LEU A 28 -9.00 4.42 -11.78
N ALA A 29 -9.50 3.33 -11.20
CA ALA A 29 -10.41 2.42 -11.89
C ALA A 29 -11.77 3.09 -12.19
N ILE A 30 -12.32 3.86 -11.23
CA ILE A 30 -13.55 4.64 -11.43
C ILE A 30 -13.35 5.68 -12.54
N TYR A 31 -12.23 6.39 -12.53
CA TYR A 31 -11.89 7.35 -13.57
C TYR A 31 -11.77 6.67 -14.94
N ALA A 32 -11.10 5.52 -15.01
CA ALA A 32 -10.97 4.77 -16.26
C ALA A 32 -12.34 4.38 -16.84
N ASP A 33 -13.24 3.90 -15.98
CA ASP A 33 -14.61 3.54 -16.35
C ASP A 33 -15.42 4.76 -16.84
N GLU A 34 -15.41 5.85 -16.07
CA GLU A 34 -16.17 7.08 -16.38
C GLU A 34 -15.74 7.70 -17.72
N PHE A 35 -14.45 7.71 -18.01
CA PHE A 35 -13.90 8.29 -19.23
C PHE A 35 -13.74 7.29 -20.39
N ASN A 36 -14.29 6.06 -20.26
CA ASN A 36 -14.16 4.99 -21.26
C ASN A 36 -12.69 4.80 -21.72
N THR A 37 -11.77 4.90 -20.77
CA THR A 37 -10.34 4.72 -20.97
C THR A 37 -9.86 3.55 -20.12
N SER A 38 -8.59 3.24 -20.20
CA SER A 38 -7.99 2.14 -19.45
C SER A 38 -6.95 2.66 -18.45
N PRO A 39 -6.75 1.98 -17.31
CA PRO A 39 -5.79 2.42 -16.29
C PRO A 39 -4.35 2.58 -16.81
N ASP A 40 -3.94 1.80 -17.81
CA ASP A 40 -2.64 1.96 -18.47
C ASP A 40 -2.55 3.29 -19.22
N VAL A 41 -3.58 3.71 -19.96
CA VAL A 41 -3.59 5.00 -20.68
C VAL A 41 -3.51 6.17 -19.68
N VAL A 42 -4.27 6.09 -18.58
CA VAL A 42 -4.29 7.14 -17.54
C VAL A 42 -2.95 7.25 -16.83
N LEU A 43 -2.26 6.12 -16.61
CA LEU A 43 -0.95 6.08 -15.97
C LEU A 43 0.23 6.33 -16.94
N GLY A 44 -0.02 6.55 -18.23
CA GLY A 44 1.03 6.79 -19.21
C GLY A 44 1.73 5.53 -19.73
N GLY A 45 1.05 4.38 -19.66
CA GLY A 45 1.42 3.12 -20.28
C GLY A 45 1.44 1.92 -19.32
N GLU A 46 1.53 0.73 -19.91
CA GLU A 46 1.61 -0.57 -19.23
C GLU A 46 2.70 -0.62 -18.15
N PHE A 47 3.89 -0.05 -18.44
CA PHE A 47 5.00 -0.03 -17.49
C PHE A 47 4.62 0.62 -16.16
N TRP A 48 3.97 1.79 -16.20
CA TRP A 48 3.55 2.51 -15.01
C TRP A 48 2.38 1.84 -14.30
N LEU A 49 1.50 1.17 -15.04
CA LEU A 49 0.49 0.30 -14.46
C LEU A 49 1.13 -0.84 -13.64
N TYR A 50 2.14 -1.54 -14.18
CA TYR A 50 2.87 -2.57 -13.43
C TYR A 50 3.60 -1.98 -12.21
N MET A 51 4.20 -0.79 -12.32
CA MET A 51 4.83 -0.11 -11.16
C MET A 51 3.81 0.24 -10.07
N ASN A 52 2.61 0.65 -10.46
CA ASN A 52 1.54 0.93 -9.50
C ASN A 52 1.06 -0.35 -8.79
N TRP A 53 0.92 -1.45 -9.52
CA TRP A 53 0.67 -2.78 -8.95
C TRP A 53 1.77 -3.23 -7.99
N LEU A 54 3.04 -3.10 -8.40
CA LEU A 54 4.20 -3.43 -7.56
C LEU A 54 4.20 -2.59 -6.28
N ARG A 55 3.93 -1.28 -6.38
CA ARG A 55 3.82 -0.38 -5.22
C ARG A 55 2.74 -0.86 -4.25
N LEU A 56 1.57 -1.27 -4.74
CA LEU A 56 0.50 -1.81 -3.89
C LEU A 56 0.94 -3.09 -3.17
N ILE A 57 1.54 -4.04 -3.90
CA ILE A 57 2.05 -5.29 -3.32
C ILE A 57 3.10 -5.00 -2.24
N LEU A 58 4.11 -4.16 -2.55
CA LEU A 58 5.17 -3.81 -1.60
C LEU A 58 4.62 -3.09 -0.37
N SER A 59 3.68 -2.17 -0.52
CA SER A 59 3.03 -1.50 0.62
C SER A 59 2.23 -2.48 1.48
N GLY A 60 1.56 -3.46 0.86
CA GLY A 60 0.88 -4.55 1.53
C GLY A 60 1.85 -5.44 2.33
N VAL A 61 2.95 -5.86 1.69
CA VAL A 61 4.01 -6.65 2.34
C VAL A 61 4.61 -5.89 3.52
N ILE A 62 4.94 -4.60 3.37
CA ILE A 62 5.47 -3.78 4.47
C ILE A 62 4.47 -3.71 5.62
N CYS A 63 3.18 -3.50 5.34
CA CYS A 63 2.13 -3.45 6.37
C CYS A 63 1.99 -4.79 7.11
N VAL A 64 2.10 -5.92 6.41
CA VAL A 64 2.05 -7.25 7.02
C VAL A 64 3.30 -7.50 7.88
N LEU A 65 4.49 -7.20 7.36
CA LEU A 65 5.75 -7.40 8.08
C LEU A 65 5.82 -6.51 9.33
N SER A 66 5.41 -5.25 9.24
CA SER A 66 5.32 -4.34 10.38
C SER A 66 4.29 -4.83 11.40
N GLY A 67 3.16 -5.37 10.95
CA GLY A 67 2.15 -6.03 11.80
C GLY A 67 2.71 -7.24 12.55
N ILE A 68 3.39 -8.17 11.85
CA ILE A 68 4.05 -9.32 12.48
C ILE A 68 5.08 -8.86 13.51
N SER A 69 5.84 -7.80 13.20
CA SER A 69 6.86 -7.25 14.11
C SER A 69 6.28 -6.70 15.43
N LEU A 70 5.01 -6.28 15.44
CA LEU A 70 4.29 -5.85 16.64
C LEU A 70 3.93 -7.00 17.57
N PHE A 71 3.53 -8.14 17.00
CA PHE A 71 3.12 -9.31 17.78
C PHE A 71 4.30 -10.24 18.14
N LYS A 72 5.46 -10.06 17.50
CA LYS A 72 6.71 -10.77 17.82
C LYS A 72 7.43 -10.15 19.03
N ASP A 73 6.70 -9.92 20.13
CA ASP A 73 7.29 -9.52 21.41
C ASP A 73 7.13 -10.70 22.40
N LYS A 74 8.24 -11.42 22.58
CA LYS A 74 8.49 -12.60 23.45
C LYS A 74 8.08 -13.99 22.91
N ALA A 75 8.90 -14.51 22.01
CA ALA A 75 9.24 -15.94 22.02
C ALA A 75 10.76 -16.03 22.13
N VAL A 76 11.22 -16.49 23.30
CA VAL A 76 12.61 -16.49 23.84
C VAL A 76 13.05 -15.17 24.47
#